data_AF-A0A3N5ULR3-F1
#
_entry.id   AF-A0A3N5ULR3-F1
#
_cell.length_a   1.000
_cell.length_b   1.000
_cell.length_c   1.000
_cell.angle_alpha   90.00
_cell.angle_beta   90.00
_cell.angle_gamma   90.00
#
_symmetry.space_group_name_H-M   'P 1'
#
loop_
_entity.id
_entity.type
_entity.pdbx_description
1 polymer ?
#
loop_
_entity_poly.entity_id
_entity_poly.type
_entity_poly.pdbx_seq_one_letter_code
_entity_poly.pdbx_strand_id
1 'polypeptide(L)'
;MLIPYTVEARPDTGLPNPKLGIWLFLASEVMLFGALFSSYILLRVSAPQWPRGSEELSVPLATLNTVVLITSSVTMVMAWAQLKMHNLARGRLYLWATVALALTFMVVKFFEYEHHFALGEYP
;
A
#
# COMPACT_ATOMS: atom_id res chain seq x y z
N MET A 1 -27.94 -21.89 -0.55
CA MET A 1 -28.56 -20.56 -0.39
C MET A 1 -27.65 -19.55 -1.06
N LEU A 2 -28.07 -18.92 -2.15
CA LEU A 2 -27.29 -17.84 -2.79
C LEU A 2 -27.50 -16.56 -1.97
N ILE A 3 -26.41 -15.93 -1.52
CA ILE A 3 -26.50 -14.63 -0.83
C ILE A 3 -26.83 -13.57 -1.90
N PRO A 4 -27.93 -12.82 -1.77
CA PRO A 4 -28.34 -11.84 -2.77
C PRO A 4 -27.31 -10.72 -2.94
N TYR A 5 -27.22 -10.15 -4.15
CA TYR A 5 -26.33 -9.02 -4.53
C TYR A 5 -24.83 -9.26 -4.40
N THR A 6 -24.39 -10.52 -4.45
CA THR A 6 -22.96 -10.88 -4.47
C THR A 6 -22.34 -10.72 -5.85
N VAL A 7 -23.11 -11.03 -6.91
CA VAL A 7 -22.70 -10.92 -8.32
C VAL A 7 -23.49 -9.82 -9.03
N GLU A 8 -24.78 -9.71 -8.71
CA GLU A 8 -25.66 -8.70 -9.28
C GLU A 8 -25.53 -7.36 -8.56
N ALA A 9 -25.63 -6.27 -9.32
CA ALA A 9 -25.65 -4.93 -8.78
C ALA A 9 -26.94 -4.66 -8.01
N ARG A 10 -26.83 -4.00 -6.86
CA ARG A 10 -28.01 -3.60 -6.08
C ARG A 10 -28.73 -2.43 -6.77
N PRO A 11 -30.08 -2.40 -6.82
CA PRO A 11 -30.82 -1.32 -7.46
C PRO A 11 -30.52 0.07 -6.89
N ASP A 12 -30.30 0.16 -5.58
CA ASP A 12 -30.13 1.44 -4.87
C ASP A 12 -28.73 2.04 -5.06
N THR A 13 -27.70 1.20 -5.18
CA THR A 13 -26.28 1.64 -5.19
C THR A 13 -25.58 1.38 -6.51
N GLY A 14 -26.15 0.58 -7.42
CA GLY A 14 -25.53 0.18 -8.68
C GLY A 14 -24.26 -0.68 -8.53
N LEU A 15 -23.96 -1.16 -7.32
CA LEU A 15 -22.74 -1.91 -7.01
C LEU A 15 -23.07 -3.25 -6.31
N PRO A 16 -22.26 -4.30 -6.52
CA PRO A 16 -22.40 -5.54 -5.77
C PRO A 16 -21.86 -5.37 -4.34
N ASN A 17 -22.40 -6.14 -3.39
CA ASN A 17 -22.07 -6.05 -1.96
C ASN A 17 -20.56 -6.19 -1.66
N PRO A 18 -19.80 -7.10 -2.31
CA PRO A 18 -18.35 -7.21 -2.05
C PRO A 18 -17.59 -5.93 -2.41
N LYS A 19 -17.97 -5.25 -3.49
CA LYS A 19 -17.32 -4.00 -3.91
C LYS A 19 -17.62 -2.87 -2.92
N LEU A 20 -18.84 -2.79 -2.40
CA LEU A 20 -19.17 -1.85 -1.31
C LEU A 20 -18.39 -2.17 -0.03
N GLY A 21 -18.24 -3.45 0.31
CA GLY A 21 -17.42 -3.89 1.45
C GLY A 21 -15.97 -3.42 1.36
N ILE A 22 -15.35 -3.54 0.18
CA ILE A 22 -13.99 -3.03 -0.06
C ILE A 22 -13.93 -1.50 0.08
N TRP A 23 -14.93 -0.76 -0.41
CA TRP A 23 -14.97 0.71 -0.22
C TRP A 23 -15.05 1.11 1.26
N LEU A 24 -15.89 0.44 2.05
CA LEU A 24 -15.99 0.70 3.48
C LEU A 24 -14.71 0.34 4.22
N PHE A 25 -14.08 -0.78 3.86
CA PHE A 25 -12.78 -1.17 4.39
C PHE A 25 -11.71 -0.11 4.09
N LEU A 26 -11.59 0.34 2.84
CA LEU A 26 -10.65 1.40 2.45
C LEU A 26 -10.92 2.71 3.20
N ALA A 27 -12.19 3.09 3.39
CA ALA A 27 -12.53 4.26 4.19
C ALA A 27 -12.06 4.14 5.65
N SER A 28 -12.18 2.94 6.25
CA SER A 28 -11.67 2.69 7.60
C SER A 28 -10.13 2.79 7.69
N GLU A 29 -9.40 2.33 6.68
CA GLU A 29 -7.94 2.48 6.64
C GLU A 29 -7.53 3.94 6.47
N VAL A 30 -8.26 4.74 5.68
CA VAL A 30 -8.01 6.19 5.59
C VAL A 30 -8.16 6.87 6.95
N MET A 31 -9.16 6.48 7.75
CA MET A 31 -9.32 6.99 9.12
C MET A 31 -8.16 6.56 10.04
N LEU A 32 -7.73 5.30 9.95
CA LEU A 32 -6.59 4.77 10.70
C LEU A 32 -5.31 5.57 10.40
N PHE A 33 -4.96 5.73 9.12
CA PHE A 33 -3.80 6.53 8.71
C PHE A 33 -3.98 8.01 9.05
N GLY A 34 -5.20 8.54 9.01
CA GLY A 34 -5.52 9.89 9.45
C GLY A 34 -5.15 10.14 10.92
N ALA A 35 -5.39 9.17 11.80
CA ALA A 35 -4.97 9.25 13.19
C ALA A 35 -3.44 9.21 13.33
N LEU A 36 -2.75 8.34 12.57
CA LEU A 36 -1.28 8.26 12.57
C LEU A 36 -0.62 9.56 12.08
N PHE A 37 -1.13 10.14 10.98
CA PHE A 37 -0.63 11.43 10.49
C PHE A 37 -0.91 12.56 11.48
N SER A 38 -2.08 12.57 12.11
CA SER A 38 -2.43 13.58 13.13
C SER A 38 -1.50 13.49 14.33
N SER A 39 -1.20 12.28 14.81
CA SER A 39 -0.21 12.05 15.88
C SER A 39 1.17 12.60 15.50
N TYR A 40 1.66 12.27 14.29
CA TYR A 40 2.93 12.79 13.78
C TYR A 40 2.97 14.34 13.74
N ILE A 41 1.92 14.98 13.22
CA ILE A 41 1.85 16.44 13.11
C ILE A 41 1.87 17.08 14.50
N LEU A 42 1.09 16.56 15.46
CA LEU A 42 1.05 17.08 16.82
C LEU A 42 2.42 16.98 17.49
N LEU A 43 3.07 15.81 17.41
CA LEU A 43 4.43 15.63 17.93
C LEU A 43 5.43 16.59 17.26
N ARG A 44 5.30 16.78 15.94
CA ARG A 44 6.18 17.67 15.17
C ARG A 44 6.05 19.14 15.58
N VAL A 45 4.84 19.61 15.82
CA VAL A 45 4.57 21.02 16.16
C VAL A 45 4.86 21.30 17.64
N SER A 46 4.68 20.31 18.52
CA SER A 46 4.93 20.46 19.95
C SER A 46 6.41 20.35 20.35
N ALA A 47 7.27 19.81 19.48
CA ALA A 47 8.68 19.62 19.78
C ALA A 47 9.48 20.94 19.63
N PRO A 48 10.22 21.39 20.67
CA PRO A 48 11.03 22.61 20.59
C PRO A 48 12.25 22.47 19.66
N GLN A 49 12.72 21.24 19.46
CA GLN A 49 13.77 20.88 18.51
C GLN A 49 13.34 19.60 17.78
N TRP A 50 13.63 19.51 16.48
CA TRP A 50 13.28 18.33 15.68
C TRP A 50 14.49 17.86 14.85
N PRO A 51 14.78 16.55 14.81
CA PRO A 51 15.91 16.00 14.08
C PRO A 51 15.80 16.25 12.57
N ARG A 52 16.95 16.48 11.92
CA ARG A 52 16.96 16.65 10.47
C ARG A 52 16.76 15.30 9.79
N GLY A 53 15.58 15.09 9.21
CA GLY A 53 15.23 13.82 8.57
C GLY A 53 16.18 13.38 7.45
N SER A 54 16.97 14.29 6.86
CA SER A 54 18.01 13.96 5.87
C SER A 54 19.29 13.39 6.47
N GLU A 55 19.51 13.58 7.77
CA GLU A 55 20.68 13.06 8.50
C GLU A 55 20.37 11.65 9.05
N GLU A 56 19.12 11.38 9.39
CA GLU A 56 18.65 10.09 9.92
C GLU A 56 18.18 9.10 8.84
N LEU A 57 17.56 9.59 7.75
CA LEU A 57 16.97 8.73 6.72
C LEU A 57 17.66 8.85 5.36
N SER A 58 17.88 7.70 4.73
CA SER A 58 18.49 7.62 3.39
C SER A 58 17.48 7.96 2.28
N VAL A 59 17.50 9.22 1.83
CA VAL A 59 16.62 9.72 0.75
C VAL A 59 16.72 8.91 -0.55
N PRO A 60 17.91 8.49 -1.03
CA PRO A 60 18.01 7.70 -2.26
C PRO A 60 17.35 6.31 -2.15
N LEU A 61 17.52 5.64 -1.00
CA LEU A 61 16.92 4.33 -0.75
C LEU A 61 15.39 4.44 -0.67
N ALA A 62 14.89 5.45 0.05
CA ALA A 62 13.45 5.73 0.16
C ALA A 62 12.82 6.04 -1.22
N THR A 63 13.54 6.79 -2.06
CA THR A 63 13.09 7.13 -3.43
C THR A 63 13.02 5.89 -4.31
N LEU A 64 14.07 5.04 -4.29
CA LEU A 64 14.08 3.78 -5.03
C LEU A 64 12.90 2.90 -4.59
N ASN A 65 12.70 2.77 -3.28
CA ASN A 65 11.63 1.94 -2.75
C ASN A 65 10.23 2.46 -3.12
N THR A 66 10.07 3.77 -3.22
CA THR A 66 8.84 4.40 -3.73
C THR A 66 8.60 4.09 -5.20
N VAL A 67 9.64 4.13 -6.04
CA VAL A 67 9.55 3.75 -7.46
C VAL A 67 9.14 2.28 -7.59
N VAL A 68 9.67 1.39 -6.74
CA VAL A 68 9.27 -0.03 -6.70
C VAL A 68 7.78 -0.18 -6.39
N LEU A 69 7.24 0.54 -5.40
CA LEU A 69 5.81 0.51 -5.07
C LEU A 69 4.92 1.02 -6.21
N ILE A 70 5.28 2.16 -6.81
CA ILE A 70 4.53 2.72 -7.94
C ILE A 70 4.52 1.74 -9.11
N THR A 71 5.68 1.17 -9.43
CA THR A 71 5.81 0.16 -10.50
C THR A 71 4.96 -1.07 -10.18
N SER A 72 4.94 -1.52 -8.92
CA SER A 72 4.09 -2.62 -8.47
C SER A 72 2.61 -2.34 -8.71
N SER A 73 2.13 -1.14 -8.38
CA SER A 73 0.75 -0.73 -8.68
C SER A 73 0.43 -0.77 -10.18
N VAL A 74 1.38 -0.34 -11.04
CA VAL A 74 1.21 -0.41 -12.50
C VAL A 74 1.09 -1.88 -12.96
N THR A 75 1.92 -2.78 -12.43
CA THR A 75 1.83 -4.22 -12.76
C THR A 75 0.49 -4.83 -12.37
N MET A 76 -0.11 -4.42 -11.23
CA MET A 76 -1.43 -4.89 -10.81
C MET A 76 -2.54 -4.44 -11.76
N VAL A 77 -2.49 -3.17 -12.22
CA VAL A 77 -3.46 -2.65 -13.21
C VAL A 77 -3.30 -3.37 -14.56
N MET A 78 -2.07 -3.64 -14.99
CA MET A 78 -1.81 -4.42 -16.20
C MET A 78 -2.33 -5.86 -16.08
N ALA A 79 -2.18 -6.49 -14.91
CA ALA A 79 -2.74 -7.81 -14.64
C ALA A 79 -4.26 -7.81 -14.82
N TRP A 80 -4.94 -6.85 -14.19
CA TRP A 80 -6.39 -6.68 -14.32
C TRP A 80 -6.83 -6.48 -15.78
N ALA A 81 -6.12 -5.63 -16.53
CA ALA A 81 -6.42 -5.38 -17.94
C ALA A 81 -6.29 -6.66 -18.80
N GLN A 82 -5.24 -7.47 -18.59
CA GLN A 82 -5.05 -8.73 -19.31
C GLN A 82 -6.13 -9.77 -18.96
N LEU A 83 -6.52 -9.85 -17.68
CA LEU A 83 -7.61 -10.73 -17.24
C LEU A 83 -8.95 -10.33 -17.88
N LYS A 84 -9.21 -9.03 -18.04
CA LYS A 84 -10.39 -8.52 -18.74
C LYS A 84 -10.39 -8.85 -20.24
N MET A 85 -9.21 -8.96 -20.85
CA MET A 85 -9.03 -9.42 -22.24
C MET A 85 -8.99 -10.96 -22.36
N HIS A 86 -9.40 -11.70 -21.32
CA HIS A 86 -9.36 -13.17 -21.25
C HIS A 86 -7.97 -13.80 -21.43
N ASN A 87 -6.89 -13.02 -21.28
CA ASN A 87 -5.52 -13.52 -21.36
C ASN A 87 -4.98 -13.90 -19.98
N LEU A 88 -5.32 -15.11 -19.53
CA LEU A 88 -4.95 -15.61 -18.20
C LEU A 88 -3.44 -15.79 -18.01
N ALA A 89 -2.71 -16.18 -19.06
CA ALA A 89 -1.26 -16.39 -18.97
C ALA A 89 -0.53 -15.09 -18.66
N ARG A 90 -0.81 -14.02 -19.41
CA ARG A 90 -0.22 -12.70 -19.16
C ARG A 90 -0.73 -12.08 -17.86
N GLY A 91 -2.02 -12.25 -17.55
CA GLY A 91 -2.58 -11.81 -16.26
C GLY A 91 -1.83 -12.42 -15.06
N ARG A 92 -1.58 -13.74 -15.09
CA ARG A 92 -0.82 -14.44 -14.05
C ARG A 92 0.63 -13.98 -13.96
N LEU A 93 1.29 -13.74 -15.10
CA LEU A 93 2.65 -13.22 -15.13
C LEU A 93 2.74 -11.87 -14.42
N TYR A 94 1.83 -10.93 -14.73
CA TYR A 94 1.82 -9.62 -14.09
C TYR A 94 1.50 -9.68 -12.59
N LEU A 95 0.62 -10.59 -12.14
CA LEU A 95 0.39 -10.81 -10.71
C LEU A 95 1.64 -11.29 -9.98
N TRP A 96 2.38 -12.24 -10.56
CA TRP A 96 3.66 -12.68 -9.98
C TRP A 96 4.70 -11.57 -9.97
N ALA A 97 4.72 -10.70 -10.99
CA ALA A 97 5.57 -9.52 -11.00
C ALA A 97 5.21 -8.55 -9.86
N THR A 98 3.92 -8.30 -9.60
CA THR A 98 3.46 -7.49 -8.46
C THR A 98 3.94 -8.05 -7.13
N VAL A 99 3.82 -9.37 -6.92
CA VAL A 99 4.30 -10.04 -5.71
C VAL A 99 5.82 -9.92 -5.56
N ALA A 100 6.57 -10.13 -6.64
CA ALA A 100 8.03 -10.01 -6.62
C ALA A 100 8.50 -8.58 -6.26
N LEU A 101 7.82 -7.56 -6.79
CA LEU A 101 8.10 -6.17 -6.45
C LEU A 101 7.74 -5.85 -4.99
N ALA A 102 6.63 -6.40 -4.47
CA ALA A 102 6.28 -6.26 -3.06
C ALA A 102 7.30 -6.92 -2.12
N LEU A 103 7.83 -8.11 -2.48
CA LEU A 103 8.90 -8.75 -1.74
C LEU A 103 10.19 -7.94 -1.78
N THR A 104 10.52 -7.35 -2.94
CA THR A 104 11.67 -6.46 -3.08
C THR A 104 11.54 -5.26 -2.14
N PHE A 105 10.36 -4.64 -2.07
CA PHE A 105 10.08 -3.55 -1.13
C PHE A 105 10.29 -3.97 0.33
N MET A 106 9.81 -5.16 0.69
CA MET A 106 9.91 -5.70 2.05
C MET A 106 11.37 -5.96 2.45
N VAL A 107 12.19 -6.50 1.53
CA VAL A 107 13.62 -6.73 1.75
C VAL A 107 14.37 -5.41 1.98
N VAL A 108 14.08 -4.38 1.17
CA VAL A 108 14.69 -3.06 1.36
C VAL A 108 14.33 -2.48 2.74
N LYS A 109 13.06 -2.59 3.16
CA LYS A 109 12.63 -2.14 4.49
C LYS A 109 13.24 -2.95 5.62
N PHE A 110 13.41 -4.26 5.44
CA PHE A 110 14.06 -5.10 6.44
C PHE A 110 15.49 -4.59 6.75
N PHE A 111 16.30 -4.35 5.73
CA PHE A 111 17.67 -3.85 5.91
C PHE A 111 17.72 -2.43 6.49
N GLU A 112 16.79 -1.56 6.09
CA GLU A 112 16.70 -0.19 6.64
C GLU A 112 16.38 -0.24 8.14
N TYR A 113 15.39 -1.04 8.56
CA TYR A 113 15.03 -1.20 9.96
C TYR A 113 16.12 -1.89 10.79
N GLU A 114 16.77 -2.93 10.24
CA GLU A 114 17.91 -3.58 10.90
C GLU A 114 19.04 -2.57 11.18
N HIS A 115 19.32 -1.68 10.23
CA HIS A 115 20.29 -0.61 10.41
C HIS A 115 19.91 0.34 11.55
N HIS A 116 18.65 0.81 11.59
CA HIS A 116 18.15 1.66 12.68
C HIS A 116 18.17 0.95 14.05
N PHE A 117 17.81 -0.34 14.09
CA PHE A 117 17.92 -1.13 15.33
C PHE A 117 19.37 -1.27 15.80
N ALA A 118 20.32 -1.45 14.89
CA ALA A 118 21.74 -1.51 15.23
C ALA A 118 22.28 -0.17 15.76
N LEU A 119 21.70 0.96 15.34
CA LEU A 119 21.99 2.30 15.86
C LEU A 119 21.30 2.59 17.20
N GLY A 120 20.40 1.71 17.66
CA GLY A 120 19.63 1.89 18.89
C GLY A 120 18.41 2.80 18.75
N GLU A 121 18.00 3.07 17.51
CA GLU A 121 16.80 3.85 17.18
C GLU A 121 15.58 2.91 17.14
N TYR A 122 14.91 2.80 18.28
CA TYR A 122 13.71 1.97 18.42
C TYR A 122 12.44 2.78 18.09
N PRO A 123 11.37 2.12 17.60
CA PRO A 123 10.08 2.74 17.34
C PRO A 123 9.36 3.19 18.61
#